data_AF-A0A2J6IBC6-F1
#
_entry.id   AF-A0A2J6IBC6-F1
#
_cell.length_a   1.000
_cell.length_b   1.000
_cell.length_c   1.000
_cell.angle_alpha   90.00
_cell.angle_beta   90.00
_cell.angle_gamma   90.00
#
_symmetry.space_group_name_H-M   'P 1'
#
loop_
_entity.id
_entity.type
_entity.pdbx_description
1 polymer ?
#
loop_
_entity_poly.entity_id
_entity_poly.type
_entity_poly.pdbx_seq_one_letter_code
_entity_poly.pdbx_strand_id
1 'polypeptide(L)'
;MKDLFYMGGPLFMSILTILLIIVVFWIIFHFVKYYSSSKVDKVQTLRLLKYGRSVGLFALVTGILGQLIGIYMAFSAIEMARDISPAIVFGGIKISMITTLYGILIYLISLLLWFVSSMLVERK
;
A
#
# COMPACT_ATOMS: atom_id res chain seq x y z
N MET A 1 -11.64 -10.89 7.23
CA MET A 1 -10.33 -10.54 6.62
C MET A 1 -10.21 -11.12 5.22
N LYS A 2 -10.37 -12.44 5.04
CA LYS A 2 -10.45 -13.05 3.69
C LYS A 2 -11.53 -12.41 2.83
N ASP A 3 -12.70 -12.13 3.41
CA ASP A 3 -13.82 -11.52 2.68
C ASP A 3 -13.49 -10.13 2.13
N LEU A 4 -12.81 -9.29 2.92
CA LEU A 4 -12.36 -7.97 2.47
C LEU A 4 -11.36 -8.07 1.32
N PHE A 5 -10.49 -9.09 1.32
CA PHE A 5 -9.54 -9.32 0.24
C PHE A 5 -10.23 -9.65 -1.08
N TYR A 6 -11.23 -10.54 -1.05
CA TYR A 6 -11.99 -10.89 -2.26
C TYR A 6 -12.91 -9.75 -2.71
N MET A 7 -13.54 -9.04 -1.76
CA MET A 7 -14.41 -7.90 -2.05
C MET A 7 -13.63 -6.71 -2.65
N GLY A 8 -12.41 -6.44 -2.15
CA GLY A 8 -11.55 -5.36 -2.66
C GLY A 8 -10.89 -5.62 -4.02
N GLY A 9 -11.26 -6.71 -4.70
CA GLY A 9 -10.67 -7.09 -5.98
C GLY A 9 -9.37 -7.90 -5.81
N PRO A 10 -9.38 -9.22 -6.05
CA PRO A 10 -8.23 -10.09 -5.79
C PRO A 10 -6.94 -9.66 -6.48
N LEU A 11 -7.03 -9.08 -7.69
CA LEU A 11 -5.87 -8.61 -8.45
C LEU A 11 -5.11 -7.50 -7.71
N PHE A 12 -5.77 -6.38 -7.43
CA PHE A 12 -5.14 -5.25 -6.75
C PHE A 12 -4.75 -5.60 -5.32
N MET A 13 -5.58 -6.37 -4.60
CA MET A 13 -5.28 -6.80 -3.25
C MET A 13 -4.03 -7.71 -3.19
N SER A 14 -3.81 -8.55 -4.20
CA SER A 14 -2.59 -9.36 -4.31
C SER A 14 -1.36 -8.50 -4.57
N ILE A 15 -1.44 -7.56 -5.51
CA ILE A 15 -0.35 -6.61 -5.81
C ILE A 15 0.03 -5.81 -4.55
N LEU A 16 -0.97 -5.27 -3.85
CA LEU A 16 -0.76 -4.52 -2.60
C LEU A 16 -0.09 -5.39 -1.53
N THR A 17 -0.50 -6.65 -1.39
CA THR A 17 0.11 -7.57 -0.41
C THR A 17 1.57 -7.89 -0.75
N ILE A 18 1.90 -8.05 -2.03
CA ILE A 18 3.29 -8.23 -2.47
C ILE A 18 4.11 -6.98 -2.15
N LEU A 19 3.57 -5.79 -2.44
CA LEU A 19 4.24 -4.52 -2.12
C LEU A 19 4.48 -4.35 -0.62
N LEU A 20 3.53 -4.75 0.23
CA LEU A 20 3.69 -4.76 1.68
C LEU A 20 4.87 -5.64 2.11
N ILE A 21 4.96 -6.86 1.60
CA ILE A 21 6.06 -7.79 1.91
C ILE A 21 7.39 -7.19 1.48
N ILE A 22 7.46 -6.62 0.26
CA ILE A 22 8.68 -5.97 -0.26
C ILE A 22 9.12 -4.82 0.65
N VAL A 23 8.20 -3.94 1.06
CA VAL A 23 8.51 -2.81 1.94
C VAL A 23 9.06 -3.28 3.28
N VAL A 24 8.36 -4.21 3.93
CA VAL A 24 8.74 -4.71 5.25
C VAL A 24 10.10 -5.40 5.18
N PHE A 25 10.29 -6.30 4.21
CA PHE A 25 11.56 -6.98 3.99
C PHE A 25 12.69 -5.99 3.72
N TRP A 26 12.48 -5.02 2.83
CA TRP A 26 13.50 -4.05 2.43
C TRP A 26 13.97 -3.20 3.62
N ILE A 27 13.04 -2.66 4.41
CA ILE A 27 13.39 -1.80 5.55
C ILE A 27 14.09 -2.62 6.63
N ILE A 28 13.55 -3.79 7.00
CA ILE A 28 14.14 -4.64 8.04
C ILE A 28 15.55 -5.10 7.63
N PHE A 29 15.73 -5.57 6.40
CA PHE A 29 17.03 -6.04 5.91
C PHE A 29 18.11 -4.95 5.99
N HIS A 30 17.81 -3.74 5.50
CA HIS A 30 18.76 -2.63 5.51
C HIS A 30 19.02 -2.10 6.93
N PHE A 31 17.99 -2.09 7.77
CA PHE A 31 18.13 -1.71 9.17
C PHE A 31 19.03 -2.69 9.93
N VAL A 32 18.77 -4.00 9.85
CA VAL A 32 19.59 -5.03 10.50
C VAL A 32 21.04 -5.00 9.99
N LYS A 33 21.23 -4.86 8.67
CA LYS A 33 22.57 -4.79 8.06
C LYS A 33 23.39 -3.63 8.62
N TYR A 34 22.79 -2.46 8.86
CA TYR A 34 23.47 -1.31 9.45
C TYR A 34 23.90 -1.57 10.91
N TYR A 35 23.06 -2.23 11.71
CA TYR A 35 23.41 -2.55 13.10
C TYR A 35 24.40 -3.71 13.22
N SER A 36 24.34 -4.67 12.30
CA SER A 36 25.19 -5.86 12.33
C SER A 36 26.58 -5.65 11.73
N SER A 37 26.79 -4.66 10.85
CA SER A 37 28.07 -4.44 10.17
C SER A 37 28.69 -3.09 10.52
N SER A 38 29.88 -3.12 11.11
CA SER A 38 30.60 -1.92 11.60
C SER A 38 31.18 -1.01 10.50
N LYS A 39 31.02 -1.36 9.22
CA LYS A 39 31.59 -0.63 8.06
C LYS A 39 30.54 -0.04 7.11
N VAL A 40 29.25 -0.08 7.46
CA VAL A 40 28.19 0.40 6.57
C VAL A 40 28.09 1.92 6.67
N ASP A 41 28.16 2.60 5.53
CA ASP A 41 27.99 4.05 5.46
C ASP A 41 26.56 4.47 5.87
N LYS A 42 26.50 5.44 6.79
CA LYS A 42 25.26 6.01 7.32
C LYS A 42 24.45 6.70 6.23
N VAL A 43 25.11 7.49 5.38
CA VAL A 43 24.43 8.26 4.32
C VAL A 43 23.83 7.32 3.27
N GLN A 44 24.54 6.25 2.91
CA GLN A 44 24.00 5.19 2.05
C GLN A 44 22.80 4.47 2.68
N THR A 45 22.86 4.10 3.97
CA THR A 45 21.76 3.42 4.66
C THR A 45 20.49 4.28 4.69
N LEU A 46 20.61 5.56 5.03
CA LEU A 46 19.47 6.48 5.05
C LEU A 46 18.84 6.64 3.66
N ARG A 47 19.64 6.65 2.58
CA ARG A 47 19.12 6.62 1.21
C ARG A 47 18.36 5.33 0.91
N LEU A 48 18.90 4.18 1.30
CA LEU A 48 18.25 2.88 1.07
C LEU A 48 16.93 2.74 1.85
N LEU A 49 16.88 3.24 3.08
CA LEU A 49 15.63 3.27 3.86
C LEU A 49 14.55 4.15 3.20
N LYS A 50 14.93 5.27 2.57
CA LYS A 50 13.98 6.12 1.83
C LYS A 50 13.28 5.38 0.68
N TYR A 51 13.93 4.40 0.04
CA TYR A 51 13.25 3.59 -0.99
C TYR A 51 12.10 2.76 -0.41
N GLY A 52 12.19 2.29 0.83
CA GLY A 52 11.09 1.63 1.51
C GLY A 52 9.83 2.52 1.59
N ARG A 53 10.02 3.80 1.92
CA ARG A 53 8.96 4.83 1.90
C ARG A 53 8.39 5.02 0.48
N SER A 54 9.25 5.11 -0.53
CA SER A 54 8.81 5.28 -1.92
C SER A 54 7.97 4.10 -2.42
N VAL A 55 8.34 2.87 -2.08
CA VAL A 55 7.53 1.67 -2.41
C VAL A 55 6.20 1.68 -1.65
N GLY A 56 6.19 2.14 -0.40
CA GLY A 56 4.94 2.35 0.35
C GLY A 56 4.02 3.37 -0.34
N LEU A 57 4.57 4.49 -0.83
CA LEU A 57 3.80 5.48 -1.59
C LEU A 57 3.25 4.88 -2.89
N PHE A 58 4.05 4.06 -3.58
CA PHE A 58 3.61 3.34 -4.76
C PHE A 58 2.42 2.39 -4.47
N ALA A 59 2.42 1.73 -3.32
CA ALA A 59 1.29 0.92 -2.86
C ALA A 59 0.02 1.76 -2.66
N LEU A 60 0.12 2.95 -2.06
CA LEU A 60 -1.02 3.87 -1.94
C LEU A 60 -1.58 4.26 -3.32
N VAL A 61 -0.71 4.66 -4.25
CA VAL A 61 -1.12 5.06 -5.61
C VAL A 61 -1.77 3.89 -6.35
N THR A 62 -1.25 2.67 -6.16
CA THR A 62 -1.83 1.44 -6.73
C THR A 62 -3.21 1.14 -6.13
N GLY A 63 -3.40 1.38 -4.82
CA GLY A 63 -4.70 1.25 -4.16
C GLY A 63 -5.73 2.21 -4.75
N ILE A 64 -5.35 3.48 -4.93
CA ILE A 64 -6.18 4.50 -5.57
C ILE A 64 -6.49 4.14 -7.03
N LEU A 65 -5.51 3.62 -7.77
CA LEU A 65 -5.72 3.18 -9.15
C LEU A 65 -6.73 2.02 -9.23
N GLY A 66 -6.60 1.02 -8.36
CA GLY A 66 -7.55 -0.08 -8.29
C GLY A 66 -8.97 0.39 -7.99
N GLN A 67 -9.09 1.39 -7.10
CA GLN A 67 -10.36 2.04 -6.80
C GLN A 67 -10.99 2.74 -8.01
N LEU A 68 -10.19 3.53 -8.73
CA LEU A 68 -10.66 4.27 -9.91
C LEU A 68 -11.12 3.32 -11.03
N ILE A 69 -10.40 2.20 -11.24
CA ILE A 69 -10.79 1.18 -12.21
C ILE A 69 -12.10 0.49 -11.77
N GLY A 70 -12.23 0.15 -10.48
CA GLY A 70 -13.45 -0.46 -9.95
C GLY A 70 -14.68 0.44 -10.11
N ILE A 71 -14.54 1.74 -9.81
CA ILE A 71 -15.60 2.73 -10.01
C ILE A 71 -15.93 2.92 -11.49
N TYR A 72 -14.92 2.99 -12.36
CA TYR A 72 -15.12 3.11 -13.80
C TYR A 72 -15.99 1.97 -14.35
N MET A 73 -15.65 0.72 -14.00
CA MET A 73 -16.43 -0.46 -14.41
C MET A 73 -17.86 -0.44 -13.83
N ALA A 74 -18.01 -0.02 -12.57
CA ALA A 74 -19.32 0.09 -11.94
C ALA A 74 -20.19 1.14 -12.64
N PHE A 75 -19.64 2.30 -12.99
CA PHE A 75 -20.37 3.35 -13.71
C PHE A 75 -20.75 2.93 -15.12
N SER A 76 -19.88 2.25 -15.87
CA SER A 76 -20.25 1.69 -17.18
C SER A 76 -21.39 0.67 -17.08
N ALA A 77 -21.41 -0.16 -16.03
CA ALA A 77 -22.50 -1.09 -15.79
C ALA A 77 -23.82 -0.36 -15.43
N ILE A 78 -23.73 0.75 -14.69
CA ILE A 78 -24.88 1.57 -14.34
C ILE A 78 -25.46 2.28 -15.57
N GLU A 79 -24.62 2.80 -16.45
CA GLU A 79 -25.06 3.48 -17.68
C GLU A 79 -25.87 2.54 -18.60
N MET A 80 -25.50 1.26 -18.66
CA MET A 80 -26.23 0.25 -19.45
C MET A 80 -27.53 -0.22 -18.77
N ALA A 81 -27.70 0.02 -17.48
CA ALA A 81 -28.85 -0.43 -16.71
C ALA A 81 -29.89 0.68 -16.58
N ARG A 82 -31.14 0.40 -16.98
CA ARG A 82 -32.22 1.41 -16.96
C ARG A 82 -32.73 1.75 -15.56
N ASP A 83 -32.72 0.80 -14.64
CA ASP A 83 -33.18 0.97 -13.25
C ASP A 83 -32.18 0.31 -12.30
N ILE A 84 -31.44 1.13 -11.56
CA ILE A 84 -30.58 0.69 -10.45
C ILE A 84 -30.96 1.45 -9.19
N SER A 85 -31.20 0.70 -8.11
CA SER A 85 -31.45 1.32 -6.81
C SER A 85 -30.18 2.04 -6.30
N PRO A 86 -30.31 3.23 -5.70
CA PRO A 86 -29.18 3.95 -5.09
C PRO A 86 -28.41 3.11 -4.06
N ALA A 87 -29.09 2.22 -3.34
CA ALA A 87 -28.48 1.32 -2.36
C ALA A 87 -27.41 0.41 -2.97
N ILE A 88 -27.60 -0.07 -4.21
CA ILE A 88 -26.62 -0.91 -4.92
C ILE A 88 -25.38 -0.09 -5.26
N VAL A 89 -25.57 1.15 -5.75
CA VAL A 89 -24.47 2.06 -6.10
C VAL A 89 -23.61 2.36 -4.88
N PHE A 90 -24.24 2.73 -3.76
CA PHE A 90 -23.52 2.99 -2.51
C PHE A 90 -22.81 1.74 -1.96
N GLY A 91 -23.41 0.56 -2.14
CA GLY A 91 -22.75 -0.71 -1.84
C GLY A 91 -21.47 -0.91 -2.65
N GLY A 92 -21.52 -0.66 -3.96
CA GLY A 92 -20.36 -0.75 -4.85
C GLY A 92 -19.24 0.23 -4.46
N ILE A 93 -19.59 1.48 -4.19
CA ILE A 93 -18.62 2.50 -3.73
C ILE A 93 -17.99 2.10 -2.39
N LYS A 94 -18.78 1.59 -1.44
CA LYS A 94 -18.27 1.12 -0.15
C LYS A 94 -17.24 -0.01 -0.32
N ILE A 95 -17.53 -0.96 -1.20
CA ILE A 95 -16.64 -2.11 -1.45
C ILE A 95 -15.35 -1.64 -2.11
N SER A 96 -15.46 -0.75 -3.09
CA SER A 96 -14.31 -0.29 -3.85
C SER A 96 -13.31 0.44 -2.92
N MET A 97 -13.78 1.20 -1.92
CA MET A 97 -12.92 1.89 -0.94
C MET A 97 -11.96 0.96 -0.18
N ILE A 98 -12.23 -0.34 -0.09
CA ILE A 98 -11.36 -1.32 0.57
C ILE A 98 -9.95 -1.29 -0.03
N THR A 99 -9.83 -1.21 -1.35
CA THR A 99 -8.53 -1.25 -2.06
C THR A 99 -7.68 -0.03 -1.72
N THR A 100 -8.29 1.17 -1.70
CA THR A 100 -7.60 2.41 -1.29
C THR A 100 -7.22 2.38 0.18
N LEU A 101 -8.12 1.95 1.06
CA LEU A 101 -7.84 1.86 2.50
C LEU A 101 -6.66 0.92 2.78
N TYR A 102 -6.56 -0.19 2.04
CA TYR A 102 -5.43 -1.11 2.16
C TYR A 102 -4.12 -0.48 1.68
N GLY A 103 -4.13 0.24 0.55
CA GLY A 103 -2.98 1.01 0.08
C GLY A 103 -2.52 2.09 1.07
N ILE A 104 -3.47 2.81 1.71
CA ILE A 104 -3.17 3.77 2.78
C ILE A 104 -2.51 3.06 3.96
N LEU A 105 -3.07 1.93 4.41
CA LEU A 105 -2.52 1.17 5.52
C LEU A 105 -1.06 0.76 5.27
N ILE A 106 -0.76 0.26 4.06
CA ILE A 106 0.60 -0.12 3.67
C ILE A 106 1.53 1.09 3.69
N TYR A 107 1.09 2.24 3.19
CA TYR A 107 1.91 3.46 3.21
C TYR A 107 2.15 3.97 4.64
N LEU A 108 1.15 3.91 5.53
CA LEU A 108 1.32 4.26 6.94
C LEU A 108 2.34 3.35 7.65
N ILE A 109 2.26 2.04 7.41
CA ILE A 109 3.25 1.08 7.92
C ILE A 109 4.65 1.41 7.38
N SER A 110 4.76 1.66 6.07
CA SER A 110 6.01 2.04 5.42
C SER A 110 6.62 3.31 6.02
N LEU A 111 5.80 4.34 6.24
CA LEU A 111 6.21 5.60 6.85
C LEU A 111 6.71 5.40 8.28
N LEU A 112 5.98 4.63 9.09
CA LEU A 112 6.35 4.35 10.47
C LEU A 112 7.68 3.59 10.54
N LEU A 113 7.81 2.53 9.74
CA LEU A 113 9.03 1.72 9.69
C LEU A 113 10.23 2.55 9.21
N TRP A 114 10.05 3.34 8.15
CA TRP A 114 11.07 4.24 7.64
C TRP A 114 11.50 5.27 8.70
N PHE A 115 10.53 5.95 9.33
CA PHE A 115 10.78 7.01 10.31
C PHE A 115 11.53 6.50 11.54
N VAL A 116 11.07 5.37 12.12
CA VAL A 116 11.74 4.77 13.28
C VAL A 116 13.15 4.32 12.92
N SER A 117 13.30 3.63 11.78
CA SER A 117 14.60 3.14 11.32
C SER A 117 15.56 4.29 11.02
N SER A 118 15.10 5.35 10.35
CA SER A 118 15.93 6.52 10.03
C SER A 118 16.34 7.26 11.29
N MET A 119 15.43 7.48 12.23
CA MET A 119 15.74 8.16 13.50
C MET A 119 16.81 7.41 14.31
N LEU A 120 16.72 6.07 14.36
CA LEU A 120 17.69 5.24 15.06
C LEU A 120 19.08 5.24 14.39
N VAL A 121 19.11 5.21 13.06
CA VAL A 121 20.36 5.33 12.26
C VAL A 121 20.96 6.74 12.38
N GLU A 122 20.14 7.79 12.47
CA GLU A 122 20.60 9.17 12.61
C GLU A 122 21.24 9.45 13.98
N ARG A 123 20.77 8.79 15.03
CA ARG A 123 21.30 8.94 16.40
C ARG A 123 22.61 8.20 16.67
N LYS A 124 22.93 7.19 15.87
CA LYS A 124 24.19 6.41 15.96
C LYS A 124 25.27 7.03 15.10
#